data_AF-A0A7C1BP89-F1
#
_entry.id   AF-A0A7C1BP89-F1
#
_cell.length_a   1.000
_cell.length_b   1.000
_cell.length_c   1.000
_cell.angle_alpha   90.00
_cell.angle_beta   90.00
_cell.angle_gamma   90.00
#
_symmetry.space_group_name_H-M   'P 1'
#
loop_
_entity.id
_entity.type
_entity.pdbx_description
1 polymer ?
#
loop_
_entity_poly.entity_id
_entity_poly.type
_entity_poly.pdbx_seq_one_letter_code
_entity_poly.pdbx_strand_id
1 'polypeptide(L)' 'MILSDFDLRAYLESGRLRVIPFSDEIIRENGLDLRIGSK' A
#
# COMPACT_ATOMS: atom_id res chain seq x y z
N MET A 1 -5.01 7.60 -13.95
CA MET A 1 -5.57 8.00 -12.64
C MET A 1 -4.75 7.32 -11.57
N ILE A 2 -4.21 8.06 -10.61
CA ILE A 2 -3.42 7.53 -9.48
C ILE A 2 -4.34 7.50 -8.26
N LEU A 3 -4.23 6.45 -7.44
CA LEU A 3 -5.02 6.33 -6.21
C LEU A 3 -4.48 7.28 -5.16
N SER A 4 -5.37 7.99 -4.46
CA SER A 4 -5.02 8.75 -3.26
C SER A 4 -4.68 7.79 -2.10
N ASP A 5 -4.08 8.33 -1.04
CA ASP A 5 -3.84 7.62 0.22
C ASP A 5 -5.14 7.07 0.84
N PHE A 6 -6.25 7.81 0.75
CA PHE A 6 -7.57 7.36 1.18
C PHE A 6 -8.03 6.13 0.40
N ASP A 7 -7.91 6.15 -0.93
CA ASP A 7 -8.29 5.02 -1.77
C ASP A 7 -7.40 3.80 -1.52
N LEU A 8 -6.09 4.02 -1.35
CA LEU A 8 -5.13 2.97 -1.00
C LEU A 8 -5.51 2.28 0.31
N ARG A 9 -5.84 3.05 1.35
CA ARG A 9 -6.31 2.51 2.64
C ARG A 9 -7.59 1.71 2.49
N ALA A 10 -8.60 2.26 1.81
CA ALA A 10 -9.87 1.56 1.57
C ALA A 10 -9.66 0.24 0.82
N TYR A 11 -8.71 0.17 -0.11
CA TYR A 11 -8.42 -1.03 -0.88
C TYR A 11 -7.67 -2.08 -0.06
N LEU A 12 -6.75 -1.66 0.82
CA LEU A 12 -6.07 -2.53 1.77
C LEU A 12 -7.06 -3.13 2.79
N GLU A 13 -7.94 -2.29 3.35
CA GLU A 13 -8.96 -2.70 4.33
C GLU A 13 -10.01 -3.62 3.73
N SER A 14 -10.48 -3.33 2.51
CA SER A 14 -11.45 -4.19 1.80
C SER A 14 -10.84 -5.50 1.27
N GLY A 15 -9.52 -5.68 1.34
CA GLY A 15 -8.81 -6.83 0.79
C GLY A 15 -8.72 -6.85 -0.73
N ARG A 16 -9.16 -5.78 -1.41
CA ARG A 16 -9.02 -5.62 -2.87
C ARG A 16 -7.56 -5.42 -3.29
N LEU A 17 -6.77 -4.81 -2.42
CA LEU A 17 -5.32 -4.71 -2.52
C LEU A 17 -4.69 -5.46 -1.36
N ARG A 18 -3.79 -6.40 -1.64
CA ARG A 18 -3.12 -7.20 -0.62
C ARG A 18 -1.61 -7.00 -0.73
N VAL A 19 -1.02 -6.47 0.35
CA VAL A 19 0.43 -6.31 0.49
C VAL A 19 0.86 -7.16 1.68
N ILE A 20 1.88 -8.01 1.50
CA ILE A 20 2.40 -8.86 2.58
C ILE A 20 3.92 -8.91 2.47
N PRO A 21 4.67 -8.59 3.54
CA PRO A 21 4.20 -8.02 4.80
C PRO A 21 3.69 -6.56 4.62
N PHE A 22 2.71 -6.15 5.42
CA PHE A 22 2.15 -4.78 5.38
C PHE A 22 2.43 -4.02 6.69
N SER A 23 2.67 -2.72 6.57
CA SER A 23 2.79 -1.75 7.66
C SER A 23 2.25 -0.41 7.19
N ASP A 24 1.49 0.30 8.04
CA ASP A 24 0.99 1.66 7.72
C ASP A 24 2.09 2.66 7.38
N GLU A 25 3.33 2.41 7.86
CA GLU A 25 4.49 3.28 7.60
C GLU A 25 4.89 3.33 6.12
N ILE A 26 4.43 2.39 5.30
CA ILE A 26 4.75 2.35 3.87
C ILE A 26 3.77 3.16 3.01
N ILE A 27 2.65 3.64 3.58
CA ILE A 27 1.66 4.44 2.85
C ILE A 27 2.20 5.85 2.59
N ARG A 28 2.04 6.31 1.35
CA ARG A 28 2.33 7.67 0.88
C ARG A 28 1.07 8.27 0.28
N GLU A 29 1.07 9.59 0.09
CA GLU A 29 -0.07 10.37 -0.44
C GLU A 29 -0.67 9.76 -1.72
N ASN A 30 0.16 9.14 -2.56
CA ASN A 30 -0.25 8.60 -3.85
C ASN A 30 0.47 7.27 -4.18
N GLY A 31 0.92 6.53 -3.16
CA GLY A 31 1.73 5.33 -3.39
C GLY A 31 2.08 4.53 -2.14
N LEU A 32 2.90 3.50 -2.35
CA LEU A 32 3.40 2.60 -1.31
C LEU A 32 4.91 2.39 -1.49
N ASP A 33 5.68 2.54 -0.42
CA ASP A 33 7.10 2.22 -0.42
C ASP A 33 7.30 0.72 -0.24
N LEU A 34 8.03 0.08 -1.16
CA LEU A 34 8.36 -1.34 -1.06
C LEU A 34 9.83 -1.54 -0.68
N ARG A 35 10.13 -2.71 -0.10
CA ARG A 35 11.49 -3.10 0.26
C ARG A 35 12.08 -3.99 -0.83
N ILE A 36 13.38 -3.84 -1.08
CA ILE A 36 14.13 -4.75 -1.97
C ILE A 36 14.40 -6.05 -1.21
N GLY A 37 13.99 -7.18 -1.78
CA GLY A 37 14.23 -8.50 -1.20
C GLY A 37 15.68 -8.95 -1.43
N SER A 38 16.29 -9.57 -0.43
CA SER A 38 17.47 -10.41 -0.61
C SER A 38 17.03 -11.76 -1.18
N LYS A 39 17.63 -12.19 -2.29
CA LYS A 39 17.40 -13.53 -2.88
C LYS A 39 17.76 -14.64 -1.90
#